data_AF-A0A3Q3LKI2-F1
#
_entry.id   AF-A0A3Q3LKI2-F1
#
_cell.length_a   1.000
_cell.length_b   1.000
_cell.length_c   1.000
_cell.angle_alpha   90.00
_cell.angle_beta   90.00
_cell.angle_gamma   90.00
#
_symmetry.space_group_name_H-M   'P 1'
#
loop_
_entity.id
_entity.type
_entity.pdbx_description
1 polymer ?
#
loop_
_entity_poly.entity_id
_entity_poly.type
_entity_poly.pdbx_seq_one_letter_code
_entity_poly.pdbx_strand_id
1 'polypeptide(L)'
;MEEFERACLCGIEFGVLGVFSTPTNVRLTSYNMNLVLRWDPPEGAESSLVYTAEYKTSVTSYSVGCVNIFSLECDFTYPDTSMRSSIIEYGKYTGRVRAQLGSESSAWVESNQITLDKDTIIGSPNVSLMSNGATIEVTIKDPVFTISTLRDVYMFATYIITYWKDGQKEKAKHISKIQQNHVVLDDMDPWTKYCFQVQIKTDRNPNHNKPSEIVCESTTNDEEVPWVGAMVTFVVMATAVALVVVAVVYRKMISHFLCPKDALPQHFKEYLLAPPTSSMYLAMLNSHPPDEIYHSLEQSWAHHRT
;
A
#
# COMPACT_ATOMS: atom_id res chain seq x y z
N MET A 1 49.29 -9.41 -91.87
CA MET A 1 50.05 -8.22 -91.45
C MET A 1 49.00 -7.18 -91.11
N GLU A 2 48.43 -7.25 -89.91
CA GLU A 2 48.95 -6.58 -88.69
C GLU A 2 48.91 -5.06 -88.91
N GLU A 3 48.23 -4.23 -88.12
CA GLU A 3 48.17 -4.22 -86.66
C GLU A 3 46.93 -3.43 -86.20
N PHE A 4 46.30 -3.91 -85.12
CA PHE A 4 45.22 -3.24 -84.40
C PHE A 4 45.85 -2.25 -83.41
N GLU A 5 45.74 -0.94 -83.64
CA GLU A 5 46.18 0.06 -82.68
C GLU A 5 45.10 0.25 -81.60
N ARG A 6 45.33 -0.36 -80.43
CA ARG A 6 44.55 -0.12 -79.20
C ARG A 6 45.02 1.17 -78.55
N ALA A 7 44.24 2.24 -78.67
CA ALA A 7 44.37 3.40 -77.81
C ALA A 7 43.84 3.07 -76.40
N CYS A 8 44.75 2.91 -75.43
CA CYS A 8 44.42 2.89 -74.01
C CYS A 8 44.00 4.29 -73.56
N LEU A 9 42.69 4.53 -73.46
CA LEU A 9 42.15 5.62 -72.68
C LEU A 9 42.42 5.32 -71.21
N CYS A 10 43.40 6.02 -70.63
CA CYS A 10 43.64 6.02 -69.20
C CYS A 10 42.48 6.76 -68.53
N GLY A 11 41.43 6.02 -68.22
CA GLY A 11 40.34 6.49 -67.36
C GLY A 11 40.93 6.77 -65.98
N ILE A 12 41.08 8.05 -65.66
CA ILE A 12 41.30 8.48 -64.28
C ILE A 12 40.00 8.16 -63.55
N GLU A 13 39.94 6.99 -62.92
CA GLU A 13 38.95 6.75 -61.87
C GLU A 13 39.26 7.73 -60.75
N PHE A 14 38.45 8.78 -60.66
CA PHE A 14 38.32 9.54 -59.43
C PHE A 14 37.86 8.54 -58.37
N GLY A 15 38.80 8.09 -57.54
CA GLY A 15 38.49 7.41 -56.30
C GLY A 15 37.57 8.32 -55.49
N VAL A 16 36.28 8.04 -55.54
CA VAL A 16 35.32 8.55 -54.57
C VAL A 16 35.82 7.99 -53.24
N LEU A 17 36.40 8.84 -52.38
CA LEU A 17 36.61 8.47 -50.98
C LEU A 17 35.26 7.97 -50.48
N GLY A 18 35.17 6.67 -50.18
CA GLY A 18 33.94 6.00 -49.80
C GLY A 18 33.29 6.77 -48.65
N VAL A 19 32.16 7.41 -48.92
CA VAL A 19 31.34 8.00 -47.88
C VAL A 19 30.76 6.83 -47.11
N PHE A 20 31.36 6.51 -45.97
CA PHE A 20 30.88 5.45 -45.10
C PHE A 20 29.47 5.80 -44.61
N SER A 21 28.52 4.88 -44.79
CA SER A 21 27.10 5.11 -44.50
C SER A 21 26.90 5.55 -43.05
N THR A 22 26.14 6.62 -42.85
CA THR A 22 25.90 7.21 -41.53
C THR A 22 24.76 6.50 -40.79
N PRO A 23 24.78 6.49 -39.43
CA PRO A 23 23.63 6.07 -38.65
C PRO A 23 22.37 6.87 -39.03
N THR A 24 21.21 6.25 -38.91
CA THR A 24 19.92 6.88 -39.22
C THR A 24 19.05 6.98 -37.96
N ASN A 25 17.95 7.74 -38.03
CA ASN A 25 16.99 7.88 -36.93
C ASN A 25 17.62 8.24 -35.56
N VAL A 26 18.64 9.11 -35.58
CA VAL A 26 19.37 9.50 -34.38
C VAL A 26 18.50 10.37 -33.48
N ARG A 27 18.13 9.85 -32.31
CA ARG A 27 17.18 10.49 -31.40
C ARG A 27 17.69 10.50 -29.96
N LEU A 28 17.69 11.68 -29.37
CA LEU A 28 17.96 11.88 -27.95
C LEU A 28 16.65 11.93 -27.19
N THR A 29 16.54 11.09 -26.17
CA THR A 29 15.34 10.94 -25.35
C THR A 29 15.68 11.00 -23.88
N SER A 30 14.72 11.43 -23.06
CA SER A 30 14.85 11.30 -21.62
C SER A 30 13.61 10.71 -20.97
N TYR A 31 13.84 9.84 -19.99
CA TYR A 31 12.81 9.23 -19.16
C TYR A 31 13.27 9.27 -17.70
N ASN A 32 12.49 9.89 -16.81
CA ASN A 32 12.86 10.06 -15.40
C ASN A 32 14.27 10.64 -15.21
N MET A 33 14.64 11.64 -16.01
CA MET A 33 15.98 12.26 -16.05
C MET A 33 17.13 11.33 -16.48
N ASN A 34 16.86 10.11 -16.93
CA ASN A 34 17.84 9.32 -17.69
C ASN A 34 17.93 9.91 -19.10
N LEU A 35 19.11 10.28 -19.58
CA LEU A 35 19.39 10.80 -20.90
C LEU A 35 20.02 9.73 -21.81
N VAL A 36 19.28 9.28 -22.84
CA VAL A 36 19.73 8.19 -23.72
C VAL A 36 19.63 8.60 -25.19
N LEU A 37 20.73 8.42 -25.92
CA LEU A 37 20.80 8.55 -27.38
C LEU A 37 20.55 7.19 -28.03
N ARG A 38 19.67 7.15 -29.03
CA ARG A 38 19.34 5.95 -29.83
C ARG A 38 19.50 6.23 -31.31
N TRP A 39 19.84 5.22 -32.09
CA TRP A 39 19.98 5.32 -33.54
C TRP A 39 19.72 3.97 -34.20
N ASP A 40 19.42 4.01 -35.49
CA ASP A 40 19.34 2.83 -36.34
C ASP A 40 20.68 2.65 -37.10
N PRO A 41 21.09 1.40 -37.38
CA PRO A 41 22.30 1.15 -38.14
C PRO A 41 22.16 1.71 -39.58
N PRO A 42 23.29 2.00 -40.25
CA PRO A 42 23.25 2.36 -41.66
C PRO A 42 22.62 1.26 -42.53
N GLU A 43 21.98 1.62 -43.64
CA GLU A 43 21.46 0.63 -44.59
C GLU A 43 22.60 -0.23 -45.16
N GLY A 44 22.42 -1.56 -45.16
CA GLY A 44 23.46 -2.50 -45.59
C GLY A 44 24.62 -2.67 -44.59
N ALA A 45 24.44 -2.23 -43.34
CA ALA A 45 25.44 -2.34 -42.28
C ALA A 45 25.96 -3.78 -42.07
N GLU A 46 27.28 -3.94 -42.06
CA GLU A 46 27.94 -5.18 -41.66
C GLU A 46 27.88 -5.39 -40.13
N SER A 47 27.89 -6.65 -39.69
CA SER A 47 27.77 -7.03 -38.28
C SER A 47 28.96 -6.60 -37.39
N SER A 48 30.05 -6.11 -37.97
CA SER A 48 31.28 -5.68 -37.28
C SER A 48 31.36 -4.19 -36.98
N LEU A 49 30.29 -3.44 -37.24
CA LEU A 49 30.21 -2.00 -36.99
C LEU A 49 30.21 -1.67 -35.50
N VAL A 50 31.08 -0.73 -35.10
CA VAL A 50 31.07 -0.15 -33.76
C VAL A 50 30.71 1.33 -33.81
N TYR A 51 30.16 1.84 -32.72
CA TYR A 51 29.66 3.20 -32.62
C TYR A 51 30.39 3.98 -31.53
N THR A 52 30.59 5.26 -31.80
CA THR A 52 31.02 6.23 -30.80
C THR A 52 29.98 7.33 -30.73
N ALA A 53 29.55 7.64 -29.51
CA ALA A 53 28.52 8.62 -29.21
C ALA A 53 29.06 9.70 -28.26
N GLU A 54 28.72 10.95 -28.55
CA GLU A 54 29.11 12.12 -27.78
C GLU A 54 27.88 12.99 -27.49
N TYR A 55 27.98 13.83 -26.47
CA TYR A 55 26.95 14.81 -26.15
C TYR A 55 27.56 16.17 -25.86
N LYS A 56 26.82 17.22 -26.13
CA LYS A 56 27.16 18.60 -25.75
C LYS A 56 26.04 19.21 -24.93
N THR A 57 26.37 20.23 -24.16
CA THR A 57 25.37 21.15 -23.62
C THR A 57 25.31 22.43 -24.46
N SER A 58 24.40 23.36 -24.15
CA SER A 58 24.43 24.68 -24.76
C SER A 58 25.68 25.52 -24.42
N VAL A 59 26.46 25.13 -23.40
CA VAL A 59 27.62 25.89 -22.91
C VAL A 59 28.94 25.12 -22.99
N THR A 60 28.91 23.83 -23.28
CA THR A 60 30.10 22.97 -23.38
C THR A 60 30.25 22.37 -24.77
N SER A 61 31.49 22.10 -25.17
CA SER A 61 31.76 21.30 -26.36
C SER A 61 31.36 19.84 -26.16
N TYR A 62 31.41 19.08 -27.27
CA TYR A 62 31.17 17.64 -27.23
C TYR A 62 32.09 16.94 -26.24
N SER A 63 31.46 16.17 -25.36
CA SER A 63 32.06 15.27 -24.39
C SER A 63 31.75 13.83 -24.80
N VAL A 64 32.75 12.97 -24.67
CA VAL A 64 32.61 11.56 -25.04
C VAL A 64 31.65 10.87 -24.10
N GLY A 65 30.67 10.14 -24.64
CA GLY A 65 29.73 9.30 -23.89
C GLY A 65 30.10 7.82 -24.01
N CYS A 66 29.84 7.20 -25.14
CA CYS A 66 30.18 5.80 -25.38
C CYS A 66 31.20 5.68 -26.51
N VAL A 67 32.11 4.72 -26.43
CA VAL A 67 33.19 4.52 -27.40
C VAL A 67 33.25 3.06 -27.80
N ASN A 68 33.33 2.80 -29.10
CA ASN A 68 33.47 1.46 -29.68
C ASN A 68 32.44 0.44 -29.16
N ILE A 69 31.17 0.85 -29.08
CA ILE A 69 30.08 -0.03 -28.64
C ILE A 69 29.39 -0.69 -29.83
N PHE A 70 28.88 -1.92 -29.66
CA PHE A 70 27.99 -2.56 -30.63
C PHE A 70 26.51 -2.23 -30.39
N SER A 71 26.19 -1.67 -29.22
CA SER A 71 24.83 -1.23 -28.88
C SER A 71 24.37 -0.09 -29.80
N LEU A 72 23.07 -0.06 -30.07
CA LEU A 72 22.38 0.99 -30.83
C LEU A 72 21.83 2.10 -29.92
N GLU A 73 22.26 2.10 -28.66
CA GLU A 73 21.96 3.14 -27.70
C GLU A 73 23.16 3.44 -26.79
N CYS A 74 23.24 4.69 -26.33
CA CYS A 74 24.22 5.15 -25.35
C CYS A 74 23.52 5.94 -24.25
N ASP A 75 23.65 5.48 -23.00
CA ASP A 75 23.20 6.18 -21.80
C ASP A 75 24.27 7.22 -21.40
N PHE A 76 23.91 8.50 -21.42
CA PHE A 76 24.80 9.60 -21.06
C PHE A 76 24.74 9.96 -19.56
N THR A 77 23.82 9.36 -18.80
CA THR A 77 23.53 9.70 -17.41
C THR A 77 24.58 9.18 -16.44
N TYR A 78 25.07 7.97 -16.71
CA TYR A 78 26.19 7.37 -15.99
C TYR A 78 27.37 7.20 -16.95
N PRO A 79 28.13 8.27 -17.21
CA PRO A 79 29.37 8.12 -17.92
C PRO A 79 30.27 7.17 -17.13
N ASP A 80 30.72 6.08 -17.77
CA ASP A 80 31.57 5.02 -17.22
C ASP A 80 32.92 5.51 -16.64
N THR A 81 33.19 6.82 -16.73
CA THR A 81 34.36 7.47 -16.18
C THR A 81 33.97 8.68 -15.33
N SER A 82 34.47 8.69 -14.10
CA SER A 82 34.29 9.74 -13.06
C SER A 82 34.80 11.14 -13.44
N MET A 83 35.31 11.30 -14.66
CA MET A 83 35.96 12.51 -15.16
C MET A 83 35.11 13.28 -16.19
N ARG A 84 33.90 12.80 -16.48
CA ARG A 84 32.98 13.42 -17.45
C ARG A 84 31.98 14.36 -16.77
N SER A 85 31.53 15.37 -17.50
CA SER A 85 30.55 16.33 -17.00
C SER A 85 29.27 15.63 -16.58
N SER A 86 28.85 15.81 -15.34
CA SER A 86 27.58 15.28 -14.87
C SER A 86 26.42 15.87 -15.67
N ILE A 87 25.44 15.03 -16.00
CA ILE A 87 24.15 15.52 -16.49
C ILE A 87 23.48 16.30 -15.34
N ILE A 88 22.92 17.45 -15.67
CA ILE A 88 22.23 18.35 -14.76
C ILE A 88 20.77 18.53 -15.20
N GLU A 89 19.90 18.74 -14.24
CA GLU A 89 18.45 18.70 -14.39
C GLU A 89 17.93 19.81 -15.31
N TYR A 90 18.58 20.98 -15.29
CA TYR A 90 18.20 22.17 -16.07
C TYR A 90 19.03 22.33 -17.36
N GLY A 91 19.75 21.27 -17.74
CA GLY A 91 20.63 21.29 -18.90
C GLY A 91 19.88 21.14 -20.23
N LYS A 92 20.48 21.71 -21.28
CA LYS A 92 20.05 21.54 -22.67
C LYS A 92 21.08 20.71 -23.42
N TYR A 93 20.66 19.58 -23.96
CA TYR A 93 21.54 18.55 -24.50
C TYR A 93 21.27 18.26 -25.97
N THR A 94 22.36 17.96 -26.68
CA THR A 94 22.34 17.40 -28.04
C THR A 94 23.35 16.27 -28.10
N GLY A 95 22.94 15.11 -28.59
CA GLY A 95 23.80 13.97 -28.82
C GLY A 95 24.29 13.94 -30.26
N ARG A 96 25.36 13.19 -30.51
CA ARG A 96 25.75 12.79 -31.86
C ARG A 96 26.35 11.40 -31.83
N VAL A 97 26.25 10.70 -32.95
CA VAL A 97 26.83 9.38 -33.12
C VAL A 97 27.49 9.26 -34.49
N ARG A 98 28.51 8.42 -34.57
CA ARG A 98 29.09 7.96 -35.83
C ARG A 98 29.33 6.45 -35.78
N ALA A 99 29.28 5.83 -36.95
CA ALA A 99 29.63 4.44 -37.17
C ALA A 99 31.12 4.34 -37.54
N GLN A 100 31.79 3.27 -37.12
CA GLN A 100 33.22 3.04 -37.36
C GLN A 100 33.46 1.57 -37.73
N LEU A 101 34.35 1.37 -38.70
CA LEU A 101 34.80 0.04 -39.14
C LEU A 101 36.32 0.11 -39.33
N GLY A 102 37.06 -0.55 -38.44
CA GLY A 102 38.52 -0.45 -38.41
C GLY A 102 38.98 1.01 -38.22
N SER A 103 39.74 1.54 -39.18
CA SER A 103 40.21 2.94 -39.17
C SER A 103 39.25 3.92 -39.84
N GLU A 104 38.23 3.45 -40.53
CA GLU A 104 37.26 4.30 -41.24
C GLU A 104 36.12 4.70 -40.30
N SER A 105 35.54 5.88 -40.53
CA SER A 105 34.45 6.41 -39.71
C SER A 105 33.47 7.21 -40.57
N SER A 106 32.18 7.08 -40.30
CA SER A 106 31.15 7.90 -40.92
C SER A 106 31.29 9.37 -40.50
N ALA A 107 30.60 10.25 -41.22
CA ALA A 107 30.27 11.56 -40.69
C ALA A 107 29.47 11.45 -39.38
N TRP A 108 29.57 12.47 -38.54
CA TRP A 108 28.76 12.58 -37.33
C TRP A 108 27.32 12.93 -37.68
N VAL A 109 26.37 12.30 -37.02
CA VAL A 109 24.95 12.64 -37.12
C VAL A 109 24.48 13.17 -35.77
N GLU A 110 24.04 14.43 -35.73
CA GLU A 110 23.48 15.06 -34.53
C GLU A 110 22.01 14.64 -34.32
N SER A 111 21.59 14.56 -33.06
CA SER A 111 20.21 14.29 -32.66
C SER A 111 19.36 15.56 -32.61
N ASN A 112 18.07 15.39 -32.29
CA ASN A 112 17.28 16.48 -31.71
C ASN A 112 17.92 17.04 -30.43
N GLN A 113 17.61 18.29 -30.11
CA GLN A 113 17.96 18.91 -28.84
C GLN A 113 16.84 18.69 -27.81
N ILE A 114 17.19 18.48 -26.54
CA ILE A 114 16.23 18.41 -25.43
C ILE A 114 16.66 19.30 -24.26
N THR A 115 15.69 19.90 -23.58
CA THR A 115 15.83 20.58 -22.28
C THR A 115 15.33 19.64 -21.20
N LEU A 116 16.22 19.14 -20.33
CA LEU A 116 15.94 17.94 -19.53
C LEU A 116 14.72 18.10 -18.60
N ASP A 117 14.60 19.21 -17.86
CA ASP A 117 13.46 19.51 -16.98
C ASP A 117 12.13 19.79 -17.71
N LYS A 118 12.16 20.02 -19.02
CA LYS A 118 10.95 20.34 -19.81
C LYS A 118 10.47 19.18 -20.67
N ASP A 119 11.42 18.42 -21.20
CA ASP A 119 11.19 17.44 -22.25
C ASP A 119 11.33 15.98 -21.76
N THR A 120 11.83 15.75 -20.54
CA THR A 120 11.90 14.39 -19.98
C THR A 120 10.51 13.79 -19.84
N ILE A 121 10.36 12.51 -20.10
CA ILE A 121 9.12 11.79 -19.83
C ILE A 121 9.10 11.43 -18.35
N ILE A 122 8.13 11.98 -17.63
CA ILE A 122 7.89 11.63 -16.22
C ILE A 122 7.07 10.34 -16.19
N GLY A 123 7.68 9.31 -15.62
CA GLY A 123 7.05 8.03 -15.39
C GLY A 123 5.85 8.13 -14.45
N SER A 124 5.01 7.11 -14.48
CA SER A 124 3.82 7.06 -13.63
C SER A 124 4.19 6.95 -12.14
N PRO A 125 3.42 7.59 -11.25
CA PRO A 125 3.56 7.34 -9.82
C PRO A 125 3.05 5.95 -9.48
N ASN A 126 3.55 5.38 -8.38
CA ASN A 126 3.02 4.14 -7.83
C ASN A 126 1.94 4.48 -6.79
N VAL A 127 0.81 3.78 -6.85
CA VAL A 127 -0.37 4.06 -6.03
C VAL A 127 -0.76 2.81 -5.27
N SER A 128 -0.96 2.95 -3.97
CA SER A 128 -1.49 1.90 -3.11
C SER A 128 -2.74 2.42 -2.38
N LEU A 129 -3.75 1.56 -2.30
CA LEU A 129 -5.01 1.86 -1.64
C LEU A 129 -5.13 1.01 -0.38
N MET A 130 -5.78 1.56 0.63
CA MET A 130 -6.17 0.82 1.84
C MET A 130 -7.57 1.26 2.26
N SER A 131 -8.50 0.32 2.37
CA SER A 131 -9.84 0.60 2.88
C SER A 131 -9.92 0.41 4.39
N ASN A 132 -10.64 1.30 5.06
CA ASN A 132 -11.04 1.17 6.46
C ASN A 132 -12.51 1.61 6.57
N GLY A 133 -13.42 0.65 6.67
CA GLY A 133 -14.86 0.87 6.54
C GLY A 133 -15.23 1.60 5.24
N ALA A 134 -15.97 2.70 5.41
CA ALA A 134 -16.39 3.60 4.34
C ALA A 134 -15.31 4.63 3.95
N THR A 135 -14.06 4.42 4.35
CA THR A 135 -12.95 5.32 4.02
C THR A 135 -11.91 4.60 3.15
N ILE A 136 -11.30 5.31 2.21
CA ILE A 136 -10.18 4.82 1.41
C ILE A 136 -8.99 5.77 1.57
N GLU A 137 -7.89 5.22 2.04
CA GLU A 137 -6.58 5.86 2.08
C GLU A 137 -5.84 5.62 0.76
N VAL A 138 -5.35 6.70 0.16
CA VAL A 138 -4.58 6.71 -1.08
C VAL A 138 -3.16 7.13 -0.77
N THR A 139 -2.22 6.20 -0.88
CA THR A 139 -0.79 6.48 -0.76
C THR A 139 -0.14 6.51 -2.15
N ILE A 140 0.62 7.57 -2.42
CA ILE A 140 1.24 7.87 -3.72
C ILE A 140 2.76 7.91 -3.53
N LYS A 141 3.50 7.18 -4.35
CA LYS A 141 4.96 7.25 -4.41
C LYS A 141 5.41 7.89 -5.71
N ASP A 142 6.27 8.89 -5.60
CA ASP A 142 6.88 9.56 -6.74
C ASP A 142 7.68 8.57 -7.62
N PRO A 143 7.71 8.77 -8.94
CA PRO A 143 8.61 8.03 -9.82
C PRO A 143 10.07 8.31 -9.45
N VAL A 144 10.89 7.27 -9.54
CA VAL A 144 12.32 7.37 -9.26
C VAL A 144 13.03 8.02 -10.45
N PHE A 145 13.76 9.11 -10.18
CA PHE A 145 14.59 9.82 -11.14
C PHE A 145 16.06 9.36 -11.02
N THR A 146 16.79 9.40 -12.13
CA THR A 146 18.14 8.81 -12.21
C THR A 146 19.22 9.70 -11.58
N ILE A 147 19.11 11.03 -11.72
CA ILE A 147 20.12 11.98 -11.23
C ILE A 147 19.67 12.84 -10.05
N SER A 148 18.37 12.87 -9.75
CA SER A 148 17.74 13.73 -8.74
C SER A 148 16.49 13.07 -8.19
N THR A 149 15.73 13.74 -7.32
CA THR A 149 14.32 13.35 -7.07
C THR A 149 13.36 14.19 -7.92
N LEU A 150 12.11 13.72 -8.06
CA LEU A 150 11.06 14.49 -8.73
C LEU A 150 10.83 15.84 -8.03
N ARG A 151 10.88 15.86 -6.69
CA ARG A 151 10.58 17.04 -5.88
C ARG A 151 11.71 18.08 -5.89
N ASP A 152 12.95 17.67 -6.11
CA ASP A 152 14.06 18.62 -6.28
C ASP A 152 13.94 19.44 -7.57
N VAL A 153 13.44 18.82 -8.63
CA VAL A 153 13.30 19.46 -9.95
C VAL A 153 11.95 20.18 -10.10
N TYR A 154 10.90 19.54 -9.59
CA TYR A 154 9.52 20.01 -9.64
C TYR A 154 8.97 20.18 -8.23
N MET A 155 9.52 21.15 -7.49
CA MET A 155 9.15 21.46 -6.10
C MET A 155 7.64 21.56 -5.88
N PHE A 156 6.92 22.16 -6.82
CA PHE A 156 5.47 22.37 -6.76
C PHE A 156 4.65 21.33 -7.53
N ALA A 157 5.22 20.18 -7.86
CA ALA A 157 4.47 19.10 -8.50
C ALA A 157 3.21 18.75 -7.68
N THR A 158 2.11 18.53 -8.38
CA THR A 158 0.83 18.16 -7.76
C THR A 158 0.29 16.91 -8.41
N TYR A 159 -0.57 16.20 -7.69
CA TYR A 159 -1.30 15.07 -8.22
C TYR A 159 -2.74 15.47 -8.58
N ILE A 160 -3.24 14.81 -9.62
CA ILE A 160 -4.65 14.74 -9.96
C ILE A 160 -5.08 13.30 -9.71
N ILE A 161 -5.93 13.09 -8.71
CA ILE A 161 -6.54 11.80 -8.42
C ILE A 161 -7.90 11.76 -9.11
N THR A 162 -8.08 10.77 -9.97
CA THR A 162 -9.36 10.47 -10.63
C THR A 162 -9.87 9.16 -10.08
N TYR A 163 -11.12 9.13 -9.62
CA TYR A 163 -11.71 7.92 -9.04
C TYR A 163 -13.17 7.74 -9.44
N TRP A 164 -13.61 6.49 -9.53
CA TRP A 164 -14.96 6.12 -9.93
C TRP A 164 -15.38 4.78 -9.31
N LYS A 165 -16.68 4.52 -9.25
CA LYS A 165 -17.20 3.19 -8.89
C LYS A 165 -16.93 2.21 -10.02
N ASP A 166 -16.66 0.96 -9.68
CA ASP A 166 -16.41 -0.07 -10.70
C ASP A 166 -17.55 -0.12 -11.73
N GLY A 167 -17.18 -0.18 -13.02
CA GLY A 167 -18.11 -0.09 -14.14
C GLY A 167 -18.73 1.29 -14.44
N GLN A 168 -18.41 2.36 -13.68
CA GLN A 168 -19.00 3.71 -13.84
C GLN A 168 -17.94 4.79 -14.12
N LYS A 169 -17.00 4.50 -15.03
CA LYS A 169 -15.88 5.41 -15.34
C LYS A 169 -16.34 6.77 -15.89
N GLU A 170 -17.50 6.81 -16.54
CA GLU A 170 -18.13 8.03 -17.05
C GLU A 170 -18.58 9.00 -15.94
N LYS A 171 -18.71 8.52 -14.69
CA LYS A 171 -19.06 9.31 -13.50
C LYS A 171 -17.84 9.57 -12.61
N ALA A 172 -16.65 9.60 -13.20
CA ALA A 172 -15.42 9.83 -12.45
C ALA A 172 -15.42 11.20 -11.75
N LYS A 173 -14.94 11.20 -10.50
CA LYS A 173 -14.68 12.38 -9.70
C LYS A 173 -13.18 12.69 -9.76
N HIS A 174 -12.84 13.97 -9.63
CA HIS A 174 -11.45 14.44 -9.69
C HIS A 174 -11.10 15.28 -8.47
N ILE A 175 -9.95 15.00 -7.87
CA ILE A 175 -9.30 15.82 -6.84
C ILE A 175 -7.99 16.29 -7.42
N SER A 176 -7.73 17.60 -7.38
CA SER A 176 -6.55 18.22 -8.00
C SER A 176 -5.77 19.07 -7.01
N LYS A 177 -4.56 19.49 -7.41
CA LYS A 177 -3.65 20.34 -6.63
C LYS A 177 -3.17 19.70 -5.32
N ILE A 178 -3.08 18.37 -5.30
CA ILE A 178 -2.62 17.62 -4.12
C ILE A 178 -1.10 17.58 -4.15
N GLN A 179 -0.44 18.15 -3.13
CA GLN A 179 1.03 18.06 -3.01
C GLN A 179 1.47 16.88 -2.16
N GLN A 180 0.64 16.48 -1.21
CA GLN A 180 0.92 15.41 -0.26
C GLN A 180 0.84 14.05 -0.94
N ASN A 181 1.67 13.12 -0.46
CA ASN A 181 1.78 11.75 -0.97
C ASN A 181 0.74 10.82 -0.34
N HIS A 182 -0.15 11.35 0.49
CA HIS A 182 -1.14 10.60 1.25
C HIS A 182 -2.44 11.41 1.32
N VAL A 183 -3.56 10.78 0.98
CA VAL A 183 -4.90 11.40 0.94
C VAL A 183 -5.92 10.41 1.48
N VAL A 184 -6.83 10.88 2.32
CA VAL A 184 -7.95 10.07 2.83
C VAL A 184 -9.25 10.56 2.20
N LEU A 185 -10.05 9.63 1.67
CA LEU A 185 -11.40 9.87 1.20
C LEU A 185 -12.37 9.18 2.18
N ASP A 186 -13.18 9.94 2.89
CA ASP A 186 -14.03 9.50 3.99
C ASP A 186 -15.52 9.37 3.61
N ASP A 187 -15.96 9.96 2.51
CA ASP A 187 -17.33 9.93 2.02
C ASP A 187 -17.49 8.91 0.86
N MET A 188 -17.13 7.66 1.12
CA MET A 188 -17.27 6.57 0.17
C MET A 188 -18.48 5.71 0.53
N ASP A 189 -19.16 5.17 -0.48
CA ASP A 189 -20.29 4.27 -0.23
C ASP A 189 -19.78 2.94 0.35
N PRO A 190 -20.43 2.36 1.37
CA PRO A 190 -20.02 1.06 1.93
C PRO A 190 -20.23 -0.07 0.91
N TRP A 191 -19.49 -1.17 1.06
CA TRP A 191 -19.56 -2.35 0.20
C TRP A 191 -19.42 -2.06 -1.30
N THR A 192 -18.70 -0.99 -1.63
CA THR A 192 -18.59 -0.48 -3.00
C THR A 192 -17.14 -0.52 -3.44
N LYS A 193 -16.91 -1.09 -4.62
CA LYS A 193 -15.60 -1.11 -5.25
C LYS A 193 -15.35 0.17 -6.01
N TYR A 194 -14.23 0.83 -5.70
CA TYR A 194 -13.76 2.03 -6.35
C TYR A 194 -12.45 1.77 -7.07
N CYS A 195 -12.25 2.43 -8.21
CA CYS A 195 -11.02 2.41 -8.96
C CYS A 195 -10.43 3.81 -9.04
N PHE A 196 -9.10 3.89 -8.95
CA PHE A 196 -8.34 5.13 -8.87
C PHE A 196 -7.28 5.16 -9.97
N GLN A 197 -7.04 6.36 -10.49
CA GLN A 197 -5.94 6.66 -11.40
C GLN A 197 -5.35 8.03 -11.03
N VAL A 198 -4.03 8.08 -10.88
CA VAL A 198 -3.31 9.27 -10.43
C VAL A 198 -2.42 9.79 -11.55
N GLN A 199 -2.44 11.10 -11.76
CA GLN A 199 -1.60 11.79 -12.73
C GLN A 199 -0.75 12.85 -12.02
N ILE A 200 0.51 12.97 -12.44
CA ILE A 200 1.40 14.04 -11.97
C ILE A 200 1.19 15.26 -12.86
N LYS A 201 1.08 16.43 -12.26
CA LYS A 201 1.04 17.72 -12.93
C LYS A 201 2.20 18.57 -12.45
N THR A 202 2.96 19.11 -13.40
CA THR A 202 4.04 20.07 -13.13
C THR A 202 3.87 21.25 -14.07
N ASP A 203 4.32 22.44 -13.64
CA ASP A 203 4.21 23.65 -14.47
C ASP A 203 5.30 23.72 -15.55
N ARG A 204 6.45 23.07 -15.31
CA ARG A 204 7.61 23.09 -16.21
C ARG A 204 7.54 22.05 -17.31
N ASN A 205 6.81 20.95 -17.09
CA ASN A 205 6.69 19.83 -18.02
C ASN A 205 5.21 19.53 -18.29
N PRO A 206 4.59 20.20 -19.28
CA PRO A 206 3.14 20.21 -19.42
C PRO A 206 2.53 18.96 -20.04
N ASN A 207 3.29 18.10 -20.76
CA ASN A 207 2.70 17.07 -21.62
C ASN A 207 3.41 15.69 -21.65
N HIS A 208 4.41 15.45 -20.79
CA HIS A 208 5.20 14.21 -20.85
C HIS A 208 5.01 13.29 -19.64
N ASN A 209 3.83 13.32 -19.01
CA ASN A 209 3.58 12.58 -17.76
C ASN A 209 2.65 11.40 -18.00
N LYS A 210 3.06 10.20 -17.60
CA LYS A 210 2.23 9.00 -17.70
C LYS A 210 1.28 8.88 -16.50
N PRO A 211 -0.02 8.59 -16.70
CA PRO A 211 -0.92 8.26 -15.60
C PRO A 211 -0.48 6.95 -14.92
N SER A 212 -0.82 6.80 -13.64
CA SER A 212 -0.69 5.53 -12.94
C SER A 212 -1.53 4.44 -13.60
N GLU A 213 -1.17 3.20 -13.29
CA GLU A 213 -2.07 2.07 -13.46
C GLU A 213 -3.34 2.29 -12.64
N ILE A 214 -4.43 1.66 -13.09
CA ILE A 214 -5.71 1.71 -12.41
C ILE A 214 -5.64 0.72 -11.25
N VAL A 215 -5.79 1.21 -10.03
CA VAL A 215 -5.82 0.39 -8.82
C VAL A 215 -7.22 0.47 -8.24
N CYS A 216 -7.79 -0.66 -7.84
CA CYS A 216 -9.14 -0.70 -7.29
C CYS A 216 -9.14 -1.30 -5.89
N GLU A 217 -10.03 -0.79 -5.04
CA GLU A 217 -10.21 -1.23 -3.66
C GLU A 217 -11.70 -1.24 -3.31
N SER A 218 -12.12 -2.16 -2.44
CA SER A 218 -13.52 -2.27 -2.00
C SER A 218 -13.66 -1.74 -0.58
N THR A 219 -14.61 -0.84 -0.37
CA THR A 219 -14.98 -0.41 0.97
C THR A 219 -15.69 -1.51 1.74
N THR A 220 -15.53 -1.53 3.05
CA THR A 220 -16.22 -2.43 3.98
C THR A 220 -17.20 -1.64 4.83
N ASN A 221 -17.94 -2.33 5.70
CA ASN A 221 -18.65 -1.67 6.78
C ASN A 221 -17.94 -1.96 8.09
N ASP A 222 -17.26 -0.97 8.67
CA ASP A 222 -16.74 -1.04 10.04
C ASP A 222 -17.68 -0.37 11.05
N GLU A 223 -18.93 -0.10 10.67
CA GLU A 223 -19.97 0.27 11.62
C GLU A 223 -20.69 -0.97 12.16
N GLU A 224 -19.98 -1.81 12.92
CA GLU A 224 -20.65 -2.39 14.10
C GLU A 224 -20.78 -1.25 15.10
N VAL A 225 -21.84 -0.44 14.96
CA VAL A 225 -21.93 0.77 15.78
C VAL A 225 -21.94 0.34 17.24
N PRO A 226 -20.96 0.76 18.07
CA PRO A 226 -20.79 0.20 19.42
C PRO A 226 -22.03 0.37 20.30
N TRP A 227 -22.86 1.37 20.00
CA TRP A 227 -24.12 1.61 20.69
C TRP A 227 -25.19 0.54 20.41
N VAL A 228 -25.16 -0.17 19.29
CA VAL A 228 -26.11 -1.26 19.00
C VAL A 228 -25.86 -2.41 19.97
N GLY A 229 -24.59 -2.80 20.17
CA GLY A 229 -24.22 -3.78 21.20
C GLY A 229 -24.60 -3.32 22.61
N ALA A 230 -24.39 -2.04 22.94
CA ALA A 230 -24.77 -1.46 24.22
C ALA A 230 -26.30 -1.43 24.44
N MET A 231 -27.09 -1.15 23.42
CA MET A 231 -28.56 -1.14 23.48
C MET A 231 -29.12 -2.55 23.67
N VAL A 232 -28.60 -3.53 22.92
CA VAL A 232 -29.03 -4.93 23.05
C VAL A 232 -28.72 -5.45 24.45
N THR A 233 -27.50 -5.21 24.95
CA THR A 233 -27.11 -5.62 26.31
C THR A 233 -27.96 -4.93 27.39
N PHE A 234 -28.25 -3.64 27.24
CA PHE A 234 -29.14 -2.92 28.17
C PHE A 234 -30.55 -3.50 28.20
N VAL A 235 -31.14 -3.81 27.05
CA VAL A 235 -32.48 -4.43 26.95
C VAL A 235 -32.50 -5.82 27.59
N VAL A 236 -31.47 -6.64 27.34
CA VAL A 236 -31.34 -7.98 27.95
C VAL A 236 -31.20 -7.89 29.48
N MET A 237 -30.41 -6.93 29.98
CA MET A 237 -30.26 -6.73 31.43
C MET A 237 -31.56 -6.23 32.07
N ALA A 238 -32.26 -5.27 31.45
CA ALA A 238 -33.52 -4.74 31.95
C ALA A 238 -34.61 -5.82 32.01
N THR A 239 -34.70 -6.65 30.97
CA THR A 239 -35.65 -7.79 30.95
C THR A 239 -35.32 -8.85 31.99
N ALA A 240 -34.04 -9.19 32.18
CA ALA A 240 -33.62 -10.11 33.25
C ALA A 240 -34.00 -9.59 34.64
N VAL A 241 -33.75 -8.30 34.92
CA VAL A 241 -34.13 -7.67 36.20
C VAL A 241 -35.64 -7.70 36.40
N ALA A 242 -36.42 -7.36 35.37
CA ALA A 242 -37.88 -7.40 35.45
C ALA A 242 -38.39 -8.82 35.78
N LEU A 243 -37.84 -9.86 35.14
CA LEU A 243 -38.19 -11.25 35.42
C LEU A 243 -37.86 -11.67 36.86
N VAL A 244 -36.70 -11.25 37.38
CA VAL A 244 -36.32 -11.49 38.78
C VAL A 244 -37.30 -10.81 39.74
N VAL A 245 -37.66 -9.55 39.49
CA VAL A 245 -38.62 -8.81 40.30
C VAL A 245 -39.98 -9.51 40.30
N VAL A 246 -40.49 -9.92 39.13
CA VAL A 246 -41.74 -10.66 39.01
C VAL A 246 -41.67 -11.99 39.78
N ALA A 247 -40.59 -12.75 39.64
CA ALA A 247 -40.41 -14.01 40.36
C ALA A 247 -40.38 -13.82 41.89
N VAL A 248 -39.72 -12.77 42.39
CA VAL A 248 -39.67 -12.44 43.82
C VAL A 248 -41.05 -12.02 44.33
N VAL A 249 -41.77 -11.17 43.60
CA VAL A 249 -43.14 -10.75 43.97
C VAL A 249 -44.08 -11.95 43.98
N TYR A 250 -44.00 -12.81 42.96
CA TYR A 250 -44.81 -14.01 42.85
C TYR A 250 -44.51 -15.02 43.97
N ARG A 251 -43.23 -15.25 44.29
CA ARG A 251 -42.83 -16.06 45.46
C ARG A 251 -43.34 -15.47 46.77
N LYS A 252 -43.24 -14.16 46.95
CA LYS A 252 -43.71 -13.46 48.16
C LYS A 252 -45.23 -13.56 48.30
N MET A 253 -45.97 -13.44 47.20
CA MET A 253 -47.42 -13.59 47.16
C MET A 253 -47.84 -15.03 47.51
N ILE A 254 -47.23 -16.05 46.91
CA ILE A 254 -47.49 -17.46 47.23
C ILE A 254 -47.17 -17.76 48.70
N SER A 255 -46.04 -17.28 49.21
CA SER A 255 -45.66 -17.44 50.61
C SER A 255 -46.68 -16.81 51.56
N HIS A 256 -47.27 -15.67 51.20
CA HIS A 256 -48.28 -15.01 52.02
C HIS A 256 -49.65 -15.71 51.94
N PHE A 257 -49.97 -16.35 50.82
CA PHE A 257 -51.19 -17.14 50.65
C PHE A 257 -51.13 -18.50 51.38
N LEU A 258 -49.97 -19.16 51.37
CA LEU A 258 -49.80 -20.49 52.00
C LEU A 258 -49.51 -20.42 53.50
N CYS A 259 -48.94 -19.31 53.98
CA CYS A 259 -48.69 -19.07 55.40
C CYS A 259 -49.15 -17.65 55.78
N PRO A 260 -50.43 -17.43 56.14
CA PRO A 260 -50.81 -16.19 56.80
C PRO A 260 -50.00 -16.07 58.09
N LYS A 261 -49.41 -14.88 58.33
CA LYS A 261 -48.78 -14.60 59.62
C LYS A 261 -49.88 -14.52 60.67
N ASP A 262 -50.17 -15.63 61.33
CA ASP A 262 -51.04 -15.64 62.50
C ASP A 262 -50.31 -14.95 63.66
N ALA A 263 -50.79 -13.77 64.05
CA ALA A 263 -50.40 -13.18 65.32
C ALA A 263 -51.09 -13.98 66.44
N LEU A 264 -50.29 -14.71 67.22
CA LEU A 264 -50.77 -15.51 68.36
C LEU A 264 -51.57 -14.59 69.33
N PRO A 265 -52.83 -14.91 69.65
CA PRO A 265 -53.66 -14.10 70.55
C PRO A 265 -52.97 -13.90 71.91
N GLN A 266 -52.98 -12.67 72.44
CA GLN A 266 -52.19 -12.26 73.61
C GLN A 266 -52.41 -13.13 74.85
N HIS A 267 -53.60 -13.71 75.05
CA HIS A 267 -53.91 -14.55 76.20
C HIS A 267 -53.08 -15.84 76.27
N PHE A 268 -52.64 -16.39 75.13
CA PHE A 268 -51.75 -17.57 75.12
C PHE A 268 -50.31 -17.22 75.55
N LYS A 269 -49.87 -15.98 75.29
CA LYS A 269 -48.53 -15.51 75.66
C LYS A 269 -48.38 -15.35 77.17
N GLU A 270 -49.47 -14.98 77.85
CA GLU A 270 -49.51 -14.81 79.30
C GLU A 270 -49.52 -16.16 80.04
N TYR A 271 -50.20 -17.17 79.49
CA TYR A 271 -50.21 -18.53 80.05
C TYR A 271 -48.87 -19.26 79.94
N LEU A 272 -48.11 -19.03 78.88
CA LEU A 272 -46.82 -19.70 78.64
C LEU A 272 -45.65 -19.09 79.42
N LEU A 273 -45.78 -17.84 79.89
CA LEU A 273 -44.73 -17.13 80.63
C LEU A 273 -44.93 -17.18 82.16
N ALA A 274 -46.02 -17.76 82.64
CA ALA A 274 -46.23 -18.01 84.06
C ALA A 274 -45.34 -19.19 84.53
N PRO A 275 -44.57 -19.05 85.63
CA PRO A 275 -43.71 -20.12 86.12
C PRO A 275 -44.56 -21.30 86.62
N PRO A 276 -44.21 -22.56 86.31
CA PRO A 276 -45.04 -23.70 86.66
C PRO A 276 -44.96 -23.98 88.17
N THR A 277 -46.08 -23.84 88.89
CA THR A 277 -46.23 -24.21 90.30
C THR A 277 -46.58 -25.70 90.50
N SER A 278 -46.34 -26.53 89.48
CA SER A 278 -46.65 -27.95 89.49
C SER A 278 -45.65 -28.74 90.33
N SER A 279 -46.16 -29.41 91.38
CA SER A 279 -45.39 -30.29 92.28
C SER A 279 -44.69 -31.45 91.55
N MET A 280 -45.20 -31.87 90.38
CA MET A 280 -44.57 -32.89 89.54
C MET A 280 -43.22 -32.45 88.96
N TYR A 281 -43.07 -31.17 88.63
CA TYR A 281 -41.84 -30.66 88.00
C TYR A 281 -40.68 -30.55 89.01
N LEU A 282 -40.98 -30.17 90.25
CA LEU A 282 -40.01 -30.16 91.35
C LEU A 282 -39.62 -31.56 91.81
N ALA A 283 -40.51 -32.55 91.66
CA ALA A 283 -40.19 -33.95 91.95
C ALA A 283 -39.23 -34.56 90.91
N MET A 284 -39.34 -34.20 89.63
CA MET A 284 -38.43 -34.63 88.56
C MET A 284 -37.02 -34.03 88.66
N LEU A 285 -36.87 -32.82 89.20
CA LEU A 285 -35.56 -32.18 89.33
C LEU A 285 -34.66 -32.84 90.39
N ASN A 286 -35.25 -33.55 91.36
CA ASN A 286 -34.56 -34.11 92.52
C ASN A 286 -34.24 -35.61 92.42
N SER A 287 -34.61 -36.30 91.33
CA SER A 287 -34.30 -37.72 91.15
C SER A 287 -32.91 -37.95 90.59
N HIS A 288 -32.09 -38.76 91.27
CA HIS A 288 -30.78 -39.21 90.78
C HIS A 288 -30.92 -40.19 89.60
N PRO A 289 -30.01 -40.17 88.60
CA PRO A 289 -30.06 -41.07 87.47
C PRO A 289 -29.71 -42.52 87.89
N PRO A 290 -30.37 -43.54 87.30
CA PRO A 290 -30.02 -44.95 87.52
C PRO A 290 -28.73 -45.34 86.78
N ASP A 291 -27.91 -46.19 87.41
CA ASP A 291 -26.72 -46.79 86.81
C ASP A 291 -27.10 -47.77 85.68
N GLU A 292 -26.62 -47.52 84.46
CA GLU A 292 -26.74 -48.45 83.33
C GLU A 292 -25.54 -49.42 83.29
N ILE A 293 -25.85 -50.72 83.36
CA ILE A 293 -24.89 -51.82 83.20
C ILE A 293 -24.69 -52.06 81.70
N TYR A 294 -23.49 -51.80 81.19
CA TYR A 294 -23.11 -52.14 79.82
C TYR A 294 -22.71 -53.62 79.71
N HIS A 295 -23.36 -54.36 78.81
CA HIS A 295 -22.85 -55.66 78.35
C HIS A 295 -21.87 -55.45 77.20
N SER A 296 -20.62 -55.89 77.41
CA SER A 296 -19.56 -55.93 76.40
C SER A 296 -19.79 -57.07 75.41
N LEU A 297 -19.84 -56.77 74.11
CA LEU A 297 -19.63 -57.76 73.05
C LEU A 297 -18.19 -57.65 72.55
N GLU A 298 -17.45 -58.72 72.79
CA GLU A 298 -16.06 -58.94 72.37
C GLU A 298 -16.02 -59.79 71.09
N GLN A 299 -14.90 -59.69 70.37
CA GLN A 299 -14.43 -60.52 69.23
C GLN A 299 -14.83 -60.05 67.82
N SER A 300 -13.95 -60.04 66.81
CA SER A 300 -12.52 -60.31 66.73
C SER A 300 -12.02 -59.87 65.33
N TRP A 301 -10.73 -59.53 65.29
CA TRP A 301 -9.96 -58.95 64.18
C TRP A 301 -9.68 -59.88 62.99
N ALA A 302 -9.45 -59.29 61.80
CA ALA A 302 -8.32 -59.58 60.88
C ALA A 302 -8.44 -58.64 59.65
N HIS A 303 -7.70 -57.54 59.56
CA HIS A 303 -6.30 -57.42 59.08
C HIS A 303 -6.06 -57.97 57.67
N HIS A 304 -6.01 -57.06 56.68
CA HIS A 304 -5.09 -57.22 55.55
C HIS A 304 -4.48 -55.87 55.18
N ARG A 305 -3.15 -55.82 55.28
CA ARG A 305 -2.27 -54.70 54.96
C ARG A 305 -1.47 -55.12 53.72
N THR A 306 -1.52 -54.30 52.68
CA THR A 306 -0.41 -53.87 51.80
C THR A 306 -0.98 -52.81 50.86
#